data_AF-A0A162L958-F1
#
_entry.id   AF-A0A162L958-F1
#
_cell.length_a   1.000
_cell.length_b   1.000
_cell.length_c   1.000
_cell.angle_alpha   90.00
_cell.angle_beta   90.00
_cell.angle_gamma   90.00
#
_symmetry.space_group_name_H-M   'P 1'
#
loop_
_entity.id
_entity.type
_entity.pdbx_description
1 polymer ?
#
loop_
_entity_poly.entity_id
_entity_poly.type
_entity_poly.pdbx_seq_one_letter_code
_entity_poly.pdbx_strand_id
1 'polypeptide(L)'
;MSREALELLNVLKRRYACYTRKNIMGNVGVHTCWIGSTLDKNLSKISDKAWLNIITNKNIEFDHPTKTKYVEGQHGVESSIWQFSRSLSTVAKYYPERFAKLSLNFPQDTHHSYISAIMDALKIVKVEDNFPEEIKNNWQPAQIDTVFNVLNKFADLNDRDTTISFCRLISDRSEEAWPMEIIDRLLFLAINSSDPKSGQLNVWDANWDKNMENVTVHTLFDNTFNCVKGVAAEAIGKLLWNNQELFDKVFKAIESLVQDPNPIVRMASVYTLIPVININRDKAVEWFNITAKEDLRILGSYYSMEFIKYTIKSHTEIISSIIRKMFLSANEEVSSKAAEMISEYNILYGMFDEELEKCCKGTVNQKKGVILIASQLIINPDYAVKCRKLIERFIDDDNEEVRK
;
A
#
# COMPACT_ATOMS: atom_id res chain seq x y z
N MET A 1 -30.25 -10.17 -12.59
CA MET A 1 -29.39 -10.83 -13.59
C MET A 1 -29.98 -10.52 -14.96
N SER A 2 -29.20 -10.01 -15.92
CA SER A 2 -29.73 -9.67 -17.24
C SER A 2 -30.09 -10.92 -18.05
N ARG A 3 -30.88 -10.75 -19.10
CA ARG A 3 -31.24 -11.84 -20.01
C ARG A 3 -30.01 -12.38 -20.74
N GLU A 4 -29.05 -11.53 -21.12
CA GLU A 4 -27.79 -12.00 -21.71
C GLU A 4 -26.98 -12.85 -20.72
N ALA A 5 -27.00 -12.51 -19.43
CA ALA A 5 -26.31 -13.29 -18.40
C ALA A 5 -26.89 -14.71 -18.26
N LEU A 6 -28.22 -14.85 -18.38
CA LEU A 6 -28.90 -16.15 -18.36
C LEU A 6 -28.61 -16.97 -19.62
N GLU A 7 -28.59 -16.34 -20.79
CA GLU A 7 -28.28 -16.99 -22.06
C GLU A 7 -26.82 -17.47 -22.10
N LEU A 8 -25.88 -16.63 -21.64
CA LEU A 8 -24.47 -16.99 -21.51
C LEU A 8 -24.28 -18.14 -20.51
N LEU A 9 -24.96 -18.09 -19.36
CA LEU A 9 -24.91 -19.16 -18.36
C LEU A 9 -25.38 -20.50 -18.94
N ASN A 10 -26.42 -20.50 -19.77
CA ASN A 10 -26.93 -21.70 -20.45
C ASN A 10 -25.94 -22.24 -21.49
N VAL A 11 -25.30 -21.36 -22.26
CA VAL A 11 -24.25 -21.74 -23.21
C VAL A 11 -23.06 -22.38 -22.49
N LEU A 12 -22.61 -21.77 -21.38
CA LEU A 12 -21.50 -22.28 -20.56
C LEU A 12 -21.85 -23.62 -19.93
N LYS A 13 -23.04 -23.74 -19.31
CA LYS A 13 -23.52 -25.00 -18.72
C LYS A 13 -23.55 -26.14 -19.74
N ARG A 14 -24.00 -25.87 -20.97
CA ARG A 14 -24.05 -26.87 -22.04
C ARG A 14 -22.66 -27.22 -22.57
N ARG A 15 -21.80 -26.22 -22.80
CA ARG A 15 -20.45 -26.39 -23.36
C ARG A 15 -19.52 -27.14 -22.40
N TYR A 16 -19.68 -26.92 -21.10
CA TYR A 16 -18.84 -27.51 -20.06
C TYR A 16 -19.54 -28.62 -19.26
N ALA A 17 -20.70 -29.12 -19.71
CA ALA A 17 -21.48 -30.16 -19.03
C ALA A 17 -20.66 -31.43 -18.72
N CYS A 18 -19.66 -31.74 -19.56
CA CYS A 18 -18.80 -32.92 -19.44
C CYS A 18 -17.38 -32.58 -18.93
N TYR A 19 -17.11 -31.33 -18.52
CA TYR A 19 -15.83 -30.90 -18.01
C TYR A 19 -15.89 -30.77 -16.48
N THR A 20 -15.13 -31.60 -15.77
CA THR A 20 -14.92 -31.41 -14.33
C THR A 20 -13.93 -30.26 -14.09
N ARG A 21 -13.91 -29.68 -12.88
CA ARG A 21 -12.88 -28.69 -12.47
C ARG A 21 -11.45 -29.17 -12.79
N LYS A 22 -11.22 -30.49 -12.68
CA LYS A 22 -9.97 -31.18 -13.01
C LYS A 22 -9.62 -31.15 -14.51
N ASN A 23 -10.63 -31.18 -15.38
CA ASN A 23 -10.45 -31.10 -16.83
C ASN A 23 -10.13 -29.66 -17.29
N ILE A 24 -10.55 -28.65 -16.53
CA ILE A 24 -10.36 -27.22 -16.87
C ILE A 24 -9.01 -26.70 -16.36
N MET A 25 -8.60 -27.12 -15.16
CA MET A 25 -7.40 -26.58 -14.51
C MET A 25 -6.13 -27.41 -14.74
N GLY A 26 -6.23 -28.53 -15.46
CA GLY A 26 -5.15 -29.52 -15.50
C GLY A 26 -4.89 -30.10 -14.10
N ASN A 27 -4.04 -31.13 -14.03
CA ASN A 27 -3.66 -31.77 -12.77
C ASN A 27 -2.66 -30.90 -11.97
N VAL A 28 -2.94 -29.62 -11.77
CA VAL A 28 -2.24 -28.81 -10.77
C VAL A 28 -3.12 -28.79 -9.53
N GLY A 29 -3.07 -29.88 -8.78
CA GLY A 29 -3.57 -29.89 -7.41
C GLY A 29 -2.68 -29.01 -6.55
N VAL A 30 -2.79 -27.69 -6.67
CA VAL A 30 -2.30 -26.79 -5.63
C VAL A 30 -3.26 -26.98 -4.46
N HIS A 31 -2.98 -27.97 -3.63
CA HIS A 31 -3.62 -28.10 -2.33
C HIS A 31 -3.14 -26.92 -1.48
N THR A 32 -3.84 -25.78 -1.56
CA THR A 32 -3.62 -24.66 -0.63
C THR A 32 -4.18 -25.08 0.73
N CYS A 33 -3.36 -25.79 1.50
CA CYS A 33 -3.66 -26.11 2.89
C CYS A 33 -3.42 -24.84 3.73
N TRP A 34 -4.41 -24.43 4.51
CA TRP A 34 -4.21 -23.35 5.48
C TRP A 34 -3.40 -23.90 6.65
N ILE A 35 -2.25 -23.29 6.96
CA ILE A 35 -1.42 -23.67 8.11
C ILE A 35 -1.68 -22.68 9.25
N GLY A 36 -2.28 -23.15 10.34
CA GLY A 36 -2.49 -22.40 11.57
C GLY A 36 -1.49 -22.75 12.67
N SER A 37 -1.60 -22.06 13.80
CA SER A 37 -0.78 -22.32 14.97
C SER A 37 -1.43 -23.34 15.89
N THR A 38 -0.63 -24.16 16.56
CA THR A 38 -1.14 -25.07 17.61
C THR A 38 -1.74 -24.33 18.81
N LEU A 39 -1.48 -23.03 18.95
CA LEU A 39 -2.00 -22.18 20.03
C LEU A 39 -3.41 -21.62 19.74
N ASP A 40 -3.83 -21.58 18.48
CA ASP A 40 -4.99 -20.78 18.04
C ASP A 40 -6.30 -21.15 18.75
N LYS A 41 -6.47 -22.41 19.16
CA LYS A 41 -7.67 -22.88 19.86
C LYS A 41 -7.84 -22.28 21.27
N ASN A 42 -6.78 -21.77 21.89
CA ASN A 42 -6.80 -21.37 23.31
C ASN A 42 -6.11 -20.02 23.58
N LEU A 43 -5.96 -19.15 22.57
CA LEU A 43 -5.17 -17.91 22.69
C LEU A 43 -5.54 -17.04 23.90
N SER A 44 -6.84 -16.86 24.15
CA SER A 44 -7.33 -16.05 25.27
C SER A 44 -7.02 -16.64 26.65
N LYS A 45 -6.74 -17.95 26.73
CA LYS A 45 -6.45 -18.67 27.98
C LYS A 45 -4.97 -18.76 28.30
N ILE A 46 -4.08 -18.34 27.39
CA ILE A 46 -2.63 -18.41 27.59
C ILE A 46 -2.23 -17.28 28.56
N SER A 47 -1.66 -17.68 29.71
CA SER A 47 -1.17 -16.75 30.73
C SER A 47 0.12 -16.06 30.29
N ASP A 48 0.44 -14.92 30.90
CA ASP A 48 1.66 -14.16 30.64
C ASP A 48 2.92 -15.03 30.84
N LYS A 49 2.93 -15.84 31.89
CA LYS A 49 4.01 -16.80 32.16
C LYS A 49 4.16 -17.84 31.04
N ALA A 50 3.04 -18.33 30.51
CA ALA A 50 3.07 -19.28 29.41
C ALA A 50 3.56 -18.62 28.10
N TRP A 51 3.13 -17.39 27.81
CA TRP A 51 3.64 -16.62 26.68
C TRP A 51 5.15 -16.37 26.78
N LEU A 52 5.65 -15.96 27.95
CA LEU A 52 7.08 -15.80 28.17
C LEU A 52 7.82 -17.11 27.92
N ASN A 53 7.34 -18.24 28.48
CA ASN A 53 7.95 -19.54 28.24
C ASN A 53 8.00 -19.91 26.74
N ILE A 54 6.96 -19.60 25.96
CA ILE A 54 6.93 -19.84 24.52
C ILE A 54 7.98 -18.96 23.81
N ILE A 55 8.01 -17.67 24.12
CA ILE A 55 8.89 -16.69 23.46
C ILE A 55 10.36 -16.95 23.77
N THR A 56 10.68 -17.39 24.98
CA THR A 56 12.06 -17.68 25.39
C THR A 56 12.54 -19.07 24.99
N ASN A 57 11.68 -19.94 24.47
CA ASN A 57 12.04 -21.31 24.15
C ASN A 57 12.88 -21.39 22.87
N LYS A 58 14.19 -21.60 23.04
CA LYS A 58 15.17 -21.70 21.96
C LYS A 58 15.06 -22.99 21.12
N ASN A 59 14.22 -23.95 21.52
CA ASN A 59 13.99 -25.19 20.78
C ASN A 59 12.91 -25.04 19.69
N ILE A 60 12.26 -23.88 19.59
CA ILE A 60 11.27 -23.60 18.54
C ILE A 60 12.01 -22.99 17.34
N GLU A 61 11.93 -23.66 16.20
CA GLU A 61 12.51 -23.17 14.95
C GLU A 61 11.67 -22.05 14.32
N PHE A 62 12.28 -21.24 13.44
CA PHE A 62 11.61 -20.09 12.83
C PHE A 62 10.40 -20.49 11.98
N ASP A 63 10.62 -21.41 11.05
CA ASP A 63 9.65 -22.01 10.16
C ASP A 63 9.92 -23.52 10.14
N HIS A 64 8.87 -24.33 10.12
CA HIS A 64 8.99 -25.78 10.15
C HIS A 64 8.00 -26.47 9.19
N PRO A 65 8.11 -26.24 7.86
CA PRO A 65 7.10 -26.70 6.89
C PRO A 65 6.92 -28.23 6.93
N THR A 66 8.01 -28.96 7.18
CA THR A 66 8.04 -30.43 7.22
C THR A 66 7.41 -31.07 8.46
N LYS A 67 7.07 -30.30 9.51
CA LYS A 67 6.39 -30.79 10.73
C LYS A 67 4.94 -30.33 10.82
N THR A 68 4.35 -29.85 9.72
CA THR A 68 2.92 -29.54 9.63
C THR A 68 2.09 -30.78 9.95
N LYS A 69 1.32 -30.72 11.04
CA LYS A 69 0.37 -31.79 11.40
C LYS A 69 -0.99 -31.45 10.81
N TYR A 70 -1.49 -32.29 9.92
CA TYR A 70 -2.83 -32.11 9.37
C TYR A 70 -3.88 -32.50 10.41
N VAL A 71 -4.78 -31.57 10.68
CA VAL A 71 -5.97 -31.77 11.53
C VAL A 71 -7.18 -31.84 10.59
N GLU A 72 -8.19 -32.64 10.93
CA GLU A 72 -9.38 -32.93 10.10
C GLU A 72 -9.73 -31.85 9.05
N GLY A 73 -9.62 -32.20 7.76
CA GLY A 73 -9.83 -31.28 6.62
C GLY A 73 -8.53 -30.82 5.94
N GLN A 74 -8.60 -29.75 5.14
CA GLN A 74 -7.45 -29.10 4.47
C GLN A 74 -6.73 -28.09 5.40
N HIS A 75 -6.59 -28.43 6.69
CA HIS A 75 -6.01 -27.55 7.70
C HIS A 75 -4.78 -28.20 8.35
N GLY A 76 -3.63 -27.55 8.24
CA GLY A 76 -2.40 -27.92 8.92
C GLY A 76 -2.20 -27.09 10.18
N VAL A 77 -1.55 -27.64 11.20
CA VAL A 77 -1.05 -26.87 12.35
C VAL A 77 0.44 -27.07 12.51
N GLU A 78 1.13 -26.00 12.89
CA GLU A 78 2.58 -25.97 13.06
C GLU A 78 2.97 -25.25 14.36
N SER A 79 4.12 -25.64 14.93
CA SER A 79 4.71 -25.03 16.11
C SER A 79 6.06 -24.42 15.74
N SER A 80 6.03 -23.18 15.31
CA SER A 80 7.19 -22.41 14.87
C SER A 80 7.10 -20.96 15.36
N ILE A 81 8.21 -20.24 15.37
CA ILE A 81 8.23 -18.82 15.72
C ILE A 81 7.30 -18.04 14.80
N TRP A 82 7.28 -18.36 13.50
CA TRP A 82 6.37 -17.73 12.55
C TRP A 82 4.91 -17.87 12.99
N GLN A 83 4.45 -19.10 13.22
CA GLN A 83 3.06 -19.33 13.67
C GLN A 83 2.75 -18.70 15.03
N PHE A 84 3.65 -18.86 16.00
CA PHE A 84 3.44 -18.33 17.34
C PHE A 84 3.46 -16.80 17.35
N SER A 85 4.23 -16.14 16.49
CA SER A 85 4.21 -14.69 16.34
C SER A 85 2.88 -14.19 15.77
N ARG A 86 2.25 -14.93 14.83
CA ARG A 86 0.90 -14.61 14.32
C ARG A 86 -0.17 -14.77 15.40
N SER A 87 -0.10 -15.86 16.18
CA SER A 87 -0.94 -16.07 17.34
C SER A 87 -0.76 -14.95 18.39
N LEU A 88 0.49 -14.57 18.67
CA LEU A 88 0.82 -13.47 19.59
C LEU A 88 0.24 -12.14 19.10
N SER A 89 0.45 -11.80 17.83
CA SER A 89 -0.12 -10.58 17.22
C SER A 89 -1.63 -10.56 17.39
N THR A 90 -2.31 -11.66 17.06
CA THR A 90 -3.78 -11.77 17.18
C THR A 90 -4.26 -11.48 18.60
N VAL A 91 -3.69 -12.10 19.63
CA VAL A 91 -4.13 -11.87 21.01
C VAL A 91 -3.66 -10.51 21.55
N ALA A 92 -2.51 -10.01 21.09
CA ALA A 92 -2.00 -8.69 21.45
C ALA A 92 -2.90 -7.58 20.92
N LYS A 93 -3.49 -7.74 19.72
CA LYS A 93 -4.49 -6.79 19.19
C LYS A 93 -5.73 -6.70 20.07
N TYR A 94 -6.16 -7.81 20.67
CA TYR A 94 -7.30 -7.82 21.59
C TYR A 94 -7.00 -7.19 22.95
N TYR A 95 -5.75 -7.31 23.42
CA TYR A 95 -5.34 -6.85 24.75
C TYR A 95 -4.03 -6.03 24.68
N PRO A 96 -3.99 -4.91 23.95
CA PRO A 96 -2.74 -4.25 23.56
C PRO A 96 -1.94 -3.77 24.77
N GLU A 97 -2.59 -3.20 25.78
CA GLU A 97 -1.94 -2.72 27.00
C GLU A 97 -1.27 -3.86 27.80
N ARG A 98 -1.95 -5.01 27.92
CA ARG A 98 -1.41 -6.21 28.60
C ARG A 98 -0.16 -6.70 27.89
N PHE A 99 -0.22 -6.85 26.56
CA PHE A 99 0.88 -7.39 25.78
C PHE A 99 2.04 -6.40 25.61
N ALA A 100 1.78 -5.09 25.60
CA ALA A 100 2.81 -4.07 25.70
C ALA A 100 3.63 -4.24 26.98
N LYS A 101 2.96 -4.29 28.14
CA LYS A 101 3.60 -4.54 29.44
C LYS A 101 4.33 -5.89 29.51
N LEU A 102 3.75 -6.94 28.92
CA LEU A 102 4.38 -8.25 28.85
C LEU A 102 5.70 -8.20 28.06
N SER A 103 5.71 -7.48 26.94
CA SER A 103 6.89 -7.35 26.07
C SER A 103 8.08 -6.69 26.76
N LEU A 104 7.83 -5.87 27.79
CA LEU A 104 8.87 -5.31 28.66
C LEU A 104 9.64 -6.37 29.46
N ASN A 105 9.16 -7.61 29.50
CA ASN A 105 9.85 -8.76 30.10
C ASN A 105 10.51 -9.70 29.07
N PHE A 106 10.39 -9.44 27.77
CA PHE A 106 11.08 -10.23 26.73
C PHE A 106 12.61 -10.14 26.87
N PRO A 107 13.38 -11.22 26.72
CA PRO A 107 14.83 -11.15 26.66
C PRO A 107 15.35 -10.29 25.49
N GLN A 108 16.57 -9.77 25.59
CA GLN A 108 17.20 -9.00 24.51
C GLN A 108 17.42 -9.82 23.23
N ASP A 109 17.61 -11.14 23.36
CA ASP A 109 17.80 -12.07 22.25
C ASP A 109 16.47 -12.67 21.73
N THR A 110 15.34 -11.98 21.97
CA THR A 110 14.03 -12.37 21.46
C THR A 110 13.99 -12.25 19.95
N HIS A 111 13.39 -13.24 19.28
CA HIS A 111 13.25 -13.22 17.84
C HIS A 111 12.39 -12.04 17.37
N HIS A 112 12.91 -11.25 16.43
CA HIS A 112 12.26 -10.06 15.85
C HIS A 112 10.79 -10.23 15.47
N SER A 113 10.37 -11.39 14.92
CA SER A 113 8.96 -11.63 14.59
C SER A 113 8.00 -11.46 15.77
N TYR A 114 8.41 -11.81 17.00
CA TYR A 114 7.57 -11.56 18.19
C TYR A 114 7.49 -10.06 18.51
N ILE A 115 8.55 -9.31 18.24
CA ILE A 115 8.64 -7.88 18.50
C ILE A 115 7.80 -7.11 17.48
N SER A 116 7.93 -7.44 16.20
CA SER A 116 7.05 -6.96 15.13
C SER A 116 5.58 -7.26 15.43
N ALA A 117 5.26 -8.48 15.89
CA ALA A 117 3.91 -8.85 16.28
C ALA A 117 3.32 -7.97 17.39
N ILE A 118 4.13 -7.56 18.37
CA ILE A 118 3.74 -6.59 19.40
C ILE A 118 3.56 -5.20 18.78
N MET A 119 4.53 -4.68 18.04
CA MET A 119 4.43 -3.36 17.42
C MET A 119 3.21 -3.22 16.51
N ASP A 120 2.92 -4.25 15.70
CA ASP A 120 1.73 -4.31 14.85
C ASP A 120 0.41 -4.34 15.62
N ALA A 121 0.41 -4.82 16.87
CA ALA A 121 -0.75 -4.72 17.75
C ALA A 121 -0.88 -3.33 18.40
N LEU A 122 0.24 -2.72 18.77
CA LEU A 122 0.25 -1.42 19.47
C LEU A 122 -0.15 -0.23 18.57
N LYS A 123 -0.06 -0.39 17.25
CA LYS A 123 -0.48 0.64 16.29
C LYS A 123 -2.00 0.85 16.24
N ILE A 124 -2.78 -0.14 16.67
CA ILE A 124 -4.25 -0.09 16.59
C ILE A 124 -4.77 0.95 17.60
N VAL A 125 -5.50 1.94 17.10
CA VAL A 125 -6.13 3.02 17.89
C VAL A 125 -7.66 2.92 17.95
N LYS A 126 -8.26 2.11 17.07
CA LYS A 126 -9.71 1.89 16.97
C LYS A 126 -9.99 0.40 16.86
N VAL A 127 -11.10 -0.04 17.46
CA VAL A 127 -11.55 -1.43 17.37
C VAL A 127 -11.80 -1.82 15.90
N GLU A 128 -11.35 -3.00 15.49
CA GLU A 128 -11.57 -3.53 14.15
C GLU A 128 -12.88 -4.35 14.10
N ASP A 129 -13.57 -4.35 12.96
CA ASP A 129 -14.84 -5.07 12.77
C ASP A 129 -14.73 -6.59 12.98
N ASN A 130 -13.54 -7.14 12.70
CA ASN A 130 -13.22 -8.56 12.83
C ASN A 130 -12.94 -9.00 14.28
N PHE A 131 -12.93 -8.08 15.27
CA PHE A 131 -12.70 -8.47 16.66
C PHE A 131 -13.89 -9.27 17.21
N PRO A 132 -13.67 -10.20 18.17
CA PRO A 132 -14.77 -10.85 18.87
C PRO A 132 -15.63 -9.83 19.62
N GLU A 133 -16.96 -9.98 19.58
CA GLU A 133 -17.91 -9.04 20.22
C GLU A 133 -17.65 -8.85 21.72
N GLU A 134 -17.19 -9.89 22.41
CA GLU A 134 -16.79 -9.84 23.82
C GLU A 134 -15.61 -8.89 24.10
N ILE A 135 -14.73 -8.71 23.10
CA ILE A 135 -13.59 -7.80 23.18
C ILE A 135 -14.04 -6.38 22.85
N LYS A 136 -14.86 -6.19 21.81
CA LYS A 136 -15.23 -4.87 21.28
C LYS A 136 -15.72 -3.90 22.34
N ASN A 137 -16.57 -4.37 23.26
CA ASN A 137 -17.22 -3.52 24.25
C ASN A 137 -16.26 -2.88 25.28
N ASN A 138 -15.11 -3.51 25.55
CA ASN A 138 -14.16 -3.05 26.57
C ASN A 138 -12.78 -2.76 25.98
N TRP A 139 -12.65 -2.80 24.65
CA TRP A 139 -11.37 -2.62 23.99
C TRP A 139 -10.90 -1.17 24.13
N GLN A 140 -9.61 -1.00 24.43
CA GLN A 140 -8.93 0.29 24.47
C GLN A 140 -7.55 0.13 23.85
N PRO A 141 -7.01 1.16 23.18
CA PRO A 141 -5.65 1.15 22.70
C PRO A 141 -4.66 1.09 23.86
N ALA A 142 -3.43 0.64 23.58
CA ALA A 142 -2.34 0.78 24.55
C ALA A 142 -2.08 2.26 24.86
N GLN A 143 -1.76 2.55 26.13
CA GLN A 143 -1.38 3.87 26.59
C GLN A 143 -0.08 4.30 25.93
N ILE A 144 0.01 5.56 25.52
CA ILE A 144 1.14 6.06 24.76
C ILE A 144 2.47 5.93 25.51
N ASP A 145 2.48 6.14 26.84
CA ASP A 145 3.65 5.93 27.68
C ASP A 145 4.12 4.47 27.68
N THR A 146 3.18 3.52 27.69
CA THR A 146 3.50 2.09 27.60
C THR A 146 4.08 1.78 26.22
N VAL A 147 3.52 2.34 25.15
CA VAL A 147 4.05 2.19 23.78
C VAL A 147 5.47 2.75 23.67
N PHE A 148 5.73 3.93 24.23
CA PHE A 148 7.07 4.53 24.26
C PHE A 148 8.08 3.61 24.97
N ASN A 149 7.74 3.08 26.14
CA ASN A 149 8.61 2.14 26.85
C ASN A 149 8.95 0.90 26.02
N VAL A 150 7.99 0.39 25.25
CA VAL A 150 8.22 -0.73 24.32
C VAL A 150 9.17 -0.32 23.19
N LEU A 151 8.95 0.84 22.57
CA LEU A 151 9.82 1.33 21.49
C LEU A 151 11.26 1.57 21.96
N ASN A 152 11.44 2.12 23.16
CA ASN A 152 12.76 2.31 23.79
C ASN A 152 13.46 0.99 24.08
N LYS A 153 12.73 0.02 24.61
CA LYS A 153 13.29 -1.30 24.90
C LYS A 153 13.88 -1.96 23.65
N PHE A 154 13.26 -1.75 22.51
CA PHE A 154 13.64 -2.34 21.22
C PHE A 154 14.27 -1.30 20.27
N ALA A 155 14.93 -0.27 20.83
CA ALA A 155 15.54 0.81 20.06
C ALA A 155 16.69 0.33 19.16
N ASP A 156 17.47 -0.65 19.62
CA ASP A 156 18.67 -1.14 18.92
C ASP A 156 18.37 -2.15 17.80
N LEU A 157 17.12 -2.61 17.69
CA LEU A 157 16.72 -3.57 16.67
C LEU A 157 16.44 -2.88 15.35
N ASN A 158 17.18 -3.30 14.33
CA ASN A 158 17.17 -2.71 12.98
C ASN A 158 16.96 -3.76 11.88
N ASP A 159 16.39 -4.92 12.20
CA ASP A 159 15.93 -5.81 11.14
C ASP A 159 14.77 -5.15 10.37
N ARG A 160 14.59 -5.58 9.12
CA ARG A 160 13.65 -4.94 8.20
C ARG A 160 12.21 -4.95 8.72
N ASP A 161 11.75 -6.06 9.28
CA ASP A 161 10.34 -6.23 9.64
C ASP A 161 10.00 -5.47 10.92
N THR A 162 10.89 -5.48 11.92
CA THR A 162 10.73 -4.64 13.12
C THR A 162 10.75 -3.15 12.75
N THR A 163 11.64 -2.76 11.83
CA THR A 163 11.76 -1.37 11.37
C THR A 163 10.50 -0.91 10.62
N ILE A 164 9.95 -1.75 9.74
CA ILE A 164 8.66 -1.47 9.08
C ILE A 164 7.54 -1.36 10.12
N SER A 165 7.50 -2.26 11.10
CA SER A 165 6.48 -2.24 12.16
C SER A 165 6.57 -0.98 13.02
N PHE A 166 7.79 -0.52 13.33
CA PHE A 166 8.06 0.76 13.99
C PHE A 166 7.50 1.94 13.18
N CYS A 167 7.83 2.06 11.90
CA CYS A 167 7.33 3.16 11.06
C CYS A 167 5.80 3.13 10.94
N ARG A 168 5.19 1.95 10.76
CA ARG A 168 3.72 1.79 10.72
C ARG A 168 3.05 2.19 12.03
N LEU A 169 3.65 1.81 13.16
CA LEU A 169 3.16 2.19 14.48
C LEU A 169 3.09 3.71 14.64
N ILE A 170 4.14 4.43 14.26
CA ILE A 170 4.14 5.90 14.29
C ILE A 170 3.11 6.48 13.32
N SER A 171 3.02 5.92 12.11
CA SER A 171 2.06 6.33 11.07
C SER A 171 0.61 6.24 11.56
N ASP A 172 0.21 5.09 12.09
CA ASP A 172 -1.19 4.84 12.52
C ASP A 172 -1.56 5.55 13.83
N ARG A 173 -0.55 6.00 14.59
CA ARG A 173 -0.68 6.80 15.80
C ARG A 173 -0.12 8.21 15.62
N SER A 174 -0.25 8.76 14.42
CA SER A 174 0.31 10.06 14.06
C SER A 174 -0.36 11.26 14.74
N GLU A 175 -1.50 11.06 15.41
CA GLU A 175 -2.17 12.08 16.24
C GLU A 175 -1.51 12.22 17.63
N GLU A 176 -0.68 11.26 18.03
CA GLU A 176 -0.01 11.28 19.34
C GLU A 176 1.16 12.26 19.38
N ALA A 177 1.42 12.82 20.55
CA ALA A 177 2.60 13.65 20.80
C ALA A 177 3.85 12.78 20.98
N TRP A 178 4.50 12.42 19.86
CA TRP A 178 5.71 11.60 19.88
C TRP A 178 6.92 12.35 20.46
N PRO A 179 7.71 11.73 21.36
CA PRO A 179 8.99 12.27 21.79
C PRO A 179 9.93 12.50 20.61
N MET A 180 10.74 13.56 20.67
CA MET A 180 11.64 13.93 19.57
C MET A 180 12.64 12.82 19.22
N GLU A 181 13.06 12.01 20.20
CA GLU A 181 13.95 10.87 20.00
C GLU A 181 13.33 9.81 19.06
N ILE A 182 12.01 9.59 19.16
CA ILE A 182 11.27 8.66 18.28
C ILE A 182 11.15 9.24 16.87
N ILE A 183 10.87 10.54 16.76
CA ILE A 183 10.85 11.26 15.49
C ILE A 183 12.24 11.21 14.84
N ASP A 184 13.31 11.46 15.60
CA ASP A 184 14.69 11.41 15.10
C ASP A 184 15.06 10.02 14.58
N ARG A 185 14.62 8.95 15.25
CA ARG A 185 14.79 7.58 14.73
C ARG A 185 14.04 7.39 13.41
N LEU A 186 12.80 7.85 13.29
CA LEU A 186 12.04 7.78 12.03
C LEU A 186 12.76 8.52 10.89
N LEU A 187 13.26 9.73 11.15
CA LEU A 187 14.00 10.52 10.16
C LEU A 187 15.32 9.86 9.78
N PHE A 188 16.03 9.28 10.75
CA PHE A 188 17.24 8.50 10.50
C PHE A 188 16.95 7.34 9.54
N LEU A 189 15.85 6.60 9.73
CA LEU A 189 15.45 5.51 8.86
C LEU A 189 15.06 5.98 7.46
N ALA A 190 14.32 7.09 7.34
CA ALA A 190 13.95 7.67 6.06
C ALA A 190 15.16 8.06 5.21
N ILE A 191 16.23 8.56 5.85
CA ILE A 191 17.44 9.02 5.15
C ILE A 191 18.41 7.85 4.90
N ASN A 192 18.71 7.05 5.94
CA ASN A 192 19.88 6.17 5.96
C ASN A 192 19.56 4.69 5.73
N SER A 193 18.30 4.27 5.73
CA SER A 193 17.96 2.86 5.52
C SER A 193 18.44 2.37 4.14
N SER A 194 18.93 1.13 4.10
CA SER A 194 19.31 0.46 2.85
C SER A 194 18.14 -0.23 2.15
N ASP A 195 16.93 -0.20 2.74
CA ASP A 195 15.72 -0.82 2.22
C ASP A 195 14.76 0.24 1.65
N PRO A 196 14.42 0.21 0.35
CA PRO A 196 14.69 -0.88 -0.60
C PRO A 196 16.12 -0.83 -1.16
N LYS A 197 16.72 -2.02 -1.36
CA LYS A 197 18.03 -2.14 -2.01
C LYS A 197 17.95 -1.64 -3.46
N SER A 198 19.01 -0.97 -3.92
CA SER A 198 19.07 -0.46 -5.29
C SER A 198 18.85 -1.58 -6.31
N GLY A 199 17.95 -1.33 -7.27
CA GLY A 199 17.62 -2.29 -8.34
C GLY A 199 16.83 -3.52 -7.88
N GLN A 200 16.28 -3.54 -6.66
CA GLN A 200 15.53 -4.68 -6.13
C GLN A 200 14.09 -4.30 -5.76
N LEU A 201 13.19 -5.26 -5.98
CA LEU A 201 11.82 -5.24 -5.47
C LEU A 201 11.74 -6.11 -4.21
N ASN A 202 11.03 -5.63 -3.20
CA ASN A 202 10.69 -6.42 -2.01
C ASN A 202 9.45 -7.31 -2.25
N VAL A 203 8.59 -6.91 -3.18
CA VAL A 203 7.44 -7.67 -3.67
C VAL A 203 7.49 -7.67 -5.19
N TRP A 204 7.45 -8.85 -5.82
CA TRP A 204 7.56 -8.98 -7.28
C TRP A 204 6.60 -10.04 -7.83
N ASP A 205 6.23 -9.89 -9.10
CA ASP A 205 5.50 -10.92 -9.85
C ASP A 205 6.43 -12.10 -10.14
N ALA A 206 5.90 -13.33 -10.06
CA ALA A 206 6.67 -14.54 -10.32
C ALA A 206 7.33 -14.57 -11.72
N ASN A 207 6.77 -13.84 -12.69
CA ASN A 207 7.27 -13.72 -14.06
C ASN A 207 8.17 -12.49 -14.28
N TRP A 208 8.55 -11.77 -13.23
CA TRP A 208 9.44 -10.61 -13.36
C TRP A 208 10.82 -11.03 -13.88
N ASP A 209 11.25 -10.40 -14.97
CA ASP A 209 12.51 -10.66 -15.68
C ASP A 209 13.74 -10.06 -14.98
N LYS A 210 13.57 -9.49 -13.78
CA LYS A 210 14.58 -8.75 -13.01
C LYS A 210 15.06 -7.46 -13.69
N ASN A 211 14.36 -6.98 -14.71
CA ASN A 211 14.60 -5.67 -15.28
C ASN A 211 13.69 -4.63 -14.61
N MET A 212 14.28 -3.63 -13.96
CA MET A 212 13.55 -2.54 -13.32
C MET A 212 12.84 -1.63 -14.32
N GLU A 213 13.25 -1.59 -15.59
CA GLU A 213 12.59 -0.80 -16.64
C GLU A 213 11.23 -1.37 -17.04
N ASN A 214 11.06 -2.69 -16.90
CA ASN A 214 9.82 -3.40 -17.26
C ASN A 214 8.80 -3.46 -16.12
N VAL A 215 9.14 -2.91 -14.94
CA VAL A 215 8.25 -2.87 -13.79
C VAL A 215 7.13 -1.86 -14.04
N THR A 216 5.89 -2.29 -13.81
CA THR A 216 4.69 -1.46 -13.93
C THR A 216 4.62 -0.41 -12.84
N VAL A 217 3.84 0.64 -13.07
CA VAL A 217 3.54 1.68 -12.06
C VAL A 217 2.92 1.04 -10.82
N HIS A 218 1.99 0.09 -11.01
CA HIS A 218 1.36 -0.64 -9.90
C HIS A 218 2.38 -1.38 -9.03
N THR A 219 3.29 -2.15 -9.63
CA THR A 219 4.29 -2.91 -8.87
C THR A 219 5.28 -1.98 -8.14
N LEU A 220 5.67 -0.86 -8.75
CA LEU A 220 6.47 0.16 -8.06
C LEU A 220 5.70 0.73 -6.85
N PHE A 221 4.42 1.02 -7.02
CA PHE A 221 3.55 1.57 -5.98
C PHE A 221 3.37 0.60 -4.81
N ASP A 222 3.11 -0.67 -5.08
CA ASP A 222 3.01 -1.70 -4.03
C ASP A 222 4.29 -1.80 -3.20
N ASN A 223 5.46 -1.62 -3.82
CA ASN A 223 6.73 -1.66 -3.11
C ASN A 223 6.95 -0.46 -2.19
N THR A 224 6.21 0.65 -2.35
CA THR A 224 6.29 1.80 -1.42
C THR A 224 5.85 1.41 -0.01
N PHE A 225 4.85 0.55 0.13
CA PHE A 225 4.35 0.06 1.42
C PHE A 225 5.14 -1.11 2.00
N ASN A 226 6.06 -1.66 1.20
CA ASN A 226 6.83 -2.86 1.50
C ASN A 226 8.33 -2.59 1.59
N CYS A 227 8.73 -1.34 1.82
CA CYS A 227 10.11 -1.00 2.13
C CYS A 227 10.19 0.02 3.28
N VAL A 228 11.29 -0.01 4.03
CA VAL A 228 11.50 0.85 5.21
C VAL A 228 11.39 2.33 4.82
N LYS A 229 12.11 2.78 3.78
CA LYS A 229 12.08 4.18 3.36
C LYS A 229 10.69 4.63 2.92
N GLY A 230 9.94 3.77 2.23
CA GLY A 230 8.59 4.11 1.78
C GLY A 230 7.58 4.19 2.92
N VAL A 231 7.62 3.25 3.87
CA VAL A 231 6.78 3.29 5.07
C VAL A 231 7.19 4.45 6.00
N ALA A 232 8.48 4.79 6.07
CA ALA A 232 8.96 5.95 6.80
C ALA A 232 8.44 7.27 6.17
N ALA A 233 8.43 7.36 4.84
CA ALA A 233 7.83 8.48 4.12
C ALA A 233 6.33 8.62 4.44
N GLU A 234 5.59 7.50 4.47
CA GLU A 234 4.17 7.52 4.87
C GLU A 234 3.99 8.07 6.30
N ALA A 235 4.80 7.59 7.25
CA ALA A 235 4.74 8.05 8.64
C ALA A 235 5.06 9.55 8.77
N ILE A 236 6.08 10.05 8.04
CA ILE A 236 6.41 11.48 7.98
C ILE A 236 5.22 12.28 7.42
N GLY A 237 4.59 11.79 6.34
CA GLY A 237 3.42 12.44 5.74
C GLY A 237 2.26 12.54 6.72
N LYS A 238 1.91 11.47 7.43
CA LYS A 238 0.82 11.50 8.42
C LYS A 238 1.13 12.38 9.62
N LEU A 239 2.37 12.33 10.14
CA LEU A 239 2.79 13.24 11.22
C LEU A 239 2.66 14.70 10.79
N LEU A 240 3.12 15.04 9.58
CA LEU A 240 3.06 16.41 9.09
C LEU A 240 1.63 16.88 8.79
N TRP A 241 0.75 15.96 8.37
CA TRP A 241 -0.68 16.23 8.20
C TRP A 241 -1.33 16.65 9.53
N ASN A 242 -1.01 15.96 10.63
CA ASN A 242 -1.57 16.24 11.94
C ASN A 242 -0.84 17.36 12.70
N ASN A 243 0.45 17.57 12.42
CA ASN A 243 1.27 18.59 13.07
C ASN A 243 2.21 19.27 12.05
N GLN A 244 1.75 20.38 11.49
CA GLN A 244 2.51 21.16 10.50
C GLN A 244 3.75 21.83 11.09
N GLU A 245 3.83 22.04 12.42
CA GLU A 245 4.99 22.64 13.08
C GLU A 245 6.25 21.74 12.98
N LEU A 246 6.07 20.46 12.66
CA LEU A 246 7.18 19.54 12.40
C LEU A 246 7.89 19.80 11.07
N PHE A 247 7.40 20.70 10.21
CA PHE A 247 7.93 20.90 8.86
C PHE A 247 9.44 21.11 8.83
N ASP A 248 9.96 22.04 9.64
CA ASP A 248 11.40 22.33 9.70
C ASP A 248 12.22 21.12 10.16
N LYS A 249 11.65 20.32 11.07
CA LYS A 249 12.29 19.10 11.59
C LYS A 249 12.38 18.01 10.53
N VAL A 250 11.33 17.82 9.72
CA VAL A 250 11.26 16.76 8.71
C VAL A 250 11.83 17.18 7.33
N PHE A 251 12.08 18.47 7.12
CA PHE A 251 12.48 19.05 5.83
C PHE A 251 13.60 18.26 5.14
N LYS A 252 14.70 18.01 5.84
CA LYS A 252 15.86 17.29 5.28
C LYS A 252 15.54 15.85 4.90
N ALA A 253 14.66 15.19 5.65
CA ALA A 253 14.25 13.83 5.33
C ALA A 253 13.37 13.81 4.07
N ILE A 254 12.42 14.74 3.93
CA ILE A 254 11.60 14.88 2.70
C ILE A 254 12.51 15.16 1.50
N GLU A 255 13.44 16.11 1.63
CA GLU A 255 14.38 16.45 0.57
C GLU A 255 15.22 15.24 0.14
N SER A 256 15.71 14.44 1.10
CA SER A 256 16.44 13.20 0.81
C SER A 256 15.58 12.15 0.11
N LEU A 257 14.31 12.01 0.49
CA LEU A 257 13.38 11.02 -0.11
C LEU A 257 13.01 11.40 -1.55
N VAL A 258 12.78 12.70 -1.80
CA VAL A 258 12.44 13.24 -3.13
C VAL A 258 13.58 13.03 -4.14
N GLN A 259 14.82 13.11 -3.67
CA GLN A 259 16.04 12.94 -4.47
C GLN A 259 16.63 11.53 -4.40
N ASP A 260 15.95 10.58 -3.75
CA ASP A 260 16.48 9.23 -3.59
C ASP A 260 16.71 8.56 -4.96
N PRO A 261 17.82 7.83 -5.17
CA PRO A 261 18.07 7.18 -6.45
C PRO A 261 17.05 6.08 -6.80
N ASN A 262 16.36 5.51 -5.83
CA ASN A 262 15.39 4.45 -6.07
C ASN A 262 14.00 5.02 -6.42
N PRO A 263 13.40 4.67 -7.58
CA PRO A 263 12.09 5.20 -7.99
C PRO A 263 10.96 4.83 -7.02
N ILE A 264 11.06 3.72 -6.28
CA ILE A 264 10.08 3.35 -5.25
C ILE A 264 10.09 4.39 -4.12
N VAL A 265 11.27 4.83 -3.70
CA VAL A 265 11.40 5.82 -2.60
C VAL A 265 10.90 7.18 -3.07
N ARG A 266 11.26 7.61 -4.29
CA ARG A 266 10.73 8.85 -4.86
C ARG A 266 9.21 8.80 -5.02
N MET A 267 8.65 7.66 -5.42
CA MET A 267 7.20 7.47 -5.50
C MET A 267 6.53 7.58 -4.13
N ALA A 268 7.10 6.96 -3.10
CA ALA A 268 6.61 7.08 -1.72
C ALA A 268 6.71 8.53 -1.20
N SER A 269 7.76 9.25 -1.58
CA SER A 269 8.00 10.63 -1.14
C SER A 269 6.88 11.59 -1.54
N VAL A 270 6.15 11.31 -2.63
CA VAL A 270 5.02 12.14 -3.08
C VAL A 270 3.94 12.25 -1.99
N TYR A 271 3.74 11.20 -1.18
CA TYR A 271 2.79 11.26 -0.07
C TYR A 271 3.18 12.32 0.97
N THR A 272 4.47 12.53 1.22
CA THR A 272 4.95 13.59 2.13
C THR A 272 4.64 14.99 1.59
N LEU A 273 4.50 15.14 0.27
CA LEU A 273 4.25 16.44 -0.36
C LEU A 273 2.79 16.87 -0.21
N ILE A 274 1.85 15.94 -0.03
CA ILE A 274 0.42 16.23 0.16
C ILE A 274 0.17 17.18 1.35
N PRO A 275 0.64 16.90 2.59
CA PRO A 275 0.54 17.85 3.69
C PRO A 275 1.35 19.14 3.45
N VAL A 276 2.49 19.06 2.74
CA VAL A 276 3.31 20.24 2.42
C VAL A 276 2.56 21.24 1.53
N ILE A 277 1.59 20.80 0.72
CA ILE A 277 0.70 21.70 -0.04
C ILE A 277 0.03 22.75 0.86
N ASN A 278 -0.31 22.38 2.11
CA ASN A 278 -0.97 23.26 3.06
C ASN A 278 0.01 24.21 3.80
N ILE A 279 1.30 23.89 3.77
CA ILE A 279 2.37 24.62 4.49
C ILE A 279 3.12 25.54 3.53
N ASN A 280 3.65 24.97 2.44
CA ASN A 280 4.38 25.66 1.39
C ASN A 280 4.11 24.98 0.05
N ARG A 281 3.04 25.44 -0.61
CA ARG A 281 2.55 24.88 -1.87
C ARG A 281 3.58 24.93 -2.99
N ASP A 282 4.30 26.04 -3.13
CA ASP A 282 5.30 26.23 -4.18
C ASP A 282 6.45 25.22 -4.02
N LYS A 283 6.91 25.03 -2.77
CA LYS A 283 7.94 24.03 -2.45
C LYS A 283 7.45 22.60 -2.70
N ALA A 284 6.20 22.30 -2.38
CA ALA A 284 5.60 21.00 -2.67
C ALA A 284 5.62 20.71 -4.19
N VAL A 285 5.26 21.69 -5.02
CA VAL A 285 5.26 21.56 -6.49
C VAL A 285 6.68 21.48 -7.06
N GLU A 286 7.62 22.24 -6.51
CA GLU A 286 9.05 22.12 -6.84
C GLU A 286 9.57 20.70 -6.60
N TRP A 287 9.34 20.15 -5.40
CA TRP A 287 9.74 18.79 -5.05
C TRP A 287 9.02 17.73 -5.88
N PHE A 288 7.73 17.90 -6.17
CA PHE A 288 7.00 16.98 -7.03
C PHE A 288 7.57 16.91 -8.45
N ASN A 289 8.04 18.03 -9.01
CA ASN A 289 8.71 18.04 -10.30
C ASN A 289 10.08 17.32 -10.23
N ILE A 290 10.76 17.34 -9.09
CA ILE A 290 12.02 16.62 -8.88
C ILE A 290 11.80 15.10 -8.84
N THR A 291 10.76 14.61 -8.15
CA THR A 291 10.52 13.16 -8.02
C THR A 291 10.43 12.46 -9.37
N ALA A 292 9.80 13.11 -10.35
CA ALA A 292 9.53 12.57 -11.68
C ALA A 292 10.65 12.77 -12.72
N LYS A 293 11.74 13.47 -12.37
CA LYS A 293 12.76 13.89 -13.35
C LYS A 293 13.41 12.73 -14.10
N GLU A 294 13.62 11.61 -13.43
CA GLU A 294 14.31 10.43 -13.97
C GLU A 294 13.36 9.29 -14.36
N ASP A 295 12.14 9.28 -13.85
CA ASP A 295 11.19 8.20 -14.07
C ASP A 295 9.74 8.70 -14.04
N LEU A 296 9.11 8.80 -15.22
CA LEU A 296 7.74 9.28 -15.36
C LEU A 296 6.70 8.32 -14.77
N ARG A 297 7.06 7.05 -14.48
CA ARG A 297 6.15 6.09 -13.83
C ARG A 297 5.69 6.56 -12.45
N ILE A 298 6.51 7.37 -11.78
CA ILE A 298 6.16 8.00 -10.49
C ILE A 298 4.87 8.81 -10.62
N LEU A 299 4.68 9.51 -11.74
CA LEU A 299 3.51 10.36 -11.99
C LEU A 299 2.22 9.57 -12.21
N GLY A 300 2.33 8.30 -12.59
CA GLY A 300 1.19 7.40 -12.74
C GLY A 300 0.69 6.81 -11.43
N SER A 301 1.36 7.05 -10.30
CA SER A 301 0.96 6.49 -9.00
C SER A 301 -0.26 7.20 -8.42
N TYR A 302 -0.95 6.53 -7.50
CA TYR A 302 -2.09 7.10 -6.77
C TYR A 302 -1.73 8.42 -6.06
N TYR A 303 -0.57 8.47 -5.37
CA TYR A 303 -0.11 9.68 -4.69
C TYR A 303 0.10 10.84 -5.64
N SER A 304 0.67 10.59 -6.83
CA SER A 304 0.86 11.63 -7.84
C SER A 304 -0.45 12.13 -8.42
N MET A 305 -1.41 11.25 -8.69
CA MET A 305 -2.75 11.66 -9.14
C MET A 305 -3.43 12.57 -8.11
N GLU A 306 -3.37 12.19 -6.82
CA GLU A 306 -3.92 12.99 -5.74
C GLU A 306 -3.21 14.35 -5.60
N PHE A 307 -1.87 14.37 -5.69
CA PHE A 307 -1.09 15.60 -5.67
C PHE A 307 -1.46 16.56 -6.82
N ILE A 308 -1.57 16.04 -8.05
CA ILE A 308 -1.95 16.80 -9.24
C ILE A 308 -3.33 17.41 -9.06
N LYS A 309 -4.31 16.64 -8.55
CA LYS A 309 -5.66 17.12 -8.29
C LYS A 309 -5.69 18.36 -7.38
N TYR A 310 -4.86 18.37 -6.33
CA TYR A 310 -4.79 19.51 -5.41
C TYR A 310 -4.02 20.72 -5.98
N THR A 311 -3.20 20.54 -7.01
CA THR A 311 -2.25 21.57 -7.47
C THR A 311 -2.55 22.11 -8.87
N ILE A 312 -3.27 21.37 -9.73
CA ILE A 312 -3.52 21.69 -11.14
C ILE A 312 -4.07 23.11 -11.36
N LYS A 313 -4.97 23.60 -10.50
CA LYS A 313 -5.52 24.96 -10.61
C LYS A 313 -4.56 26.05 -10.14
N SER A 314 -3.80 25.78 -9.08
CA SER A 314 -2.88 26.76 -8.50
C SER A 314 -1.57 26.88 -9.27
N HIS A 315 -1.16 25.82 -9.96
CA HIS A 315 0.14 25.68 -10.62
C HIS A 315 -0.04 25.15 -12.05
N THR A 316 -1.02 25.72 -12.77
CA THR A 316 -1.49 25.21 -14.06
C THR A 316 -0.37 25.00 -15.07
N GLU A 317 0.53 25.96 -15.25
CA GLU A 317 1.62 25.84 -16.24
C GLU A 317 2.54 24.66 -15.95
N ILE A 318 3.01 24.54 -14.71
CA ILE A 318 3.95 23.49 -14.30
C ILE A 318 3.27 22.12 -14.38
N ILE A 319 2.08 21.98 -13.80
CA ILE A 319 1.37 20.70 -13.76
C ILE A 319 0.92 20.28 -15.16
N SER A 320 0.46 21.22 -16.00
CA SER A 320 0.11 20.92 -17.38
C SER A 320 1.33 20.50 -18.21
N SER A 321 2.50 21.10 -17.96
CA SER A 321 3.74 20.64 -18.58
C SER A 321 4.09 19.20 -18.16
N ILE A 322 3.82 18.80 -16.92
CA ILE A 322 4.07 17.44 -16.43
C ILE A 322 3.14 16.45 -17.13
N ILE A 323 1.84 16.75 -17.20
CA ILE A 323 0.84 15.89 -17.87
C ILE A 323 1.19 15.72 -19.36
N ARG A 324 1.63 16.79 -20.03
CA ARG A 324 2.10 16.72 -21.43
C ARG A 324 3.33 15.82 -21.60
N LYS A 325 4.27 15.84 -20.66
CA LYS A 325 5.42 14.91 -20.68
C LYS A 325 4.97 13.46 -20.51
N MET A 326 4.01 13.19 -19.62
CA MET A 326 3.43 11.85 -19.48
C MET A 326 2.74 11.40 -20.77
N PHE A 327 1.98 12.30 -21.41
CA PHE A 327 1.28 12.01 -22.66
C PHE A 327 2.23 11.61 -23.80
N LEU A 328 3.42 12.22 -23.85
CA LEU A 328 4.47 11.92 -24.84
C LEU A 328 5.39 10.75 -24.43
N SER A 329 5.14 10.11 -23.29
CA SER A 329 5.95 9.00 -22.79
C SER A 329 5.86 7.79 -23.71
N ALA A 330 7.00 7.14 -23.99
CA ALA A 330 7.03 5.85 -24.67
C ALA A 330 6.49 4.71 -23.79
N ASN A 331 6.41 4.92 -22.46
CA ASN A 331 5.76 3.97 -21.57
C ASN A 331 4.24 4.08 -21.73
N GLU A 332 3.62 2.98 -22.18
CA GLU A 332 2.20 2.93 -22.50
C GLU A 332 1.29 3.15 -21.28
N GLU A 333 1.67 2.64 -20.10
CA GLU A 333 0.93 2.84 -18.85
C GLU A 333 0.91 4.32 -18.46
N VAL A 334 2.06 5.00 -18.57
CA VAL A 334 2.20 6.44 -18.28
C VAL A 334 1.41 7.28 -19.27
N SER A 335 1.52 7.02 -20.57
CA SER A 335 0.80 7.78 -21.60
C SER A 335 -0.71 7.52 -21.57
N SER A 336 -1.14 6.31 -21.23
CA SER A 336 -2.56 5.99 -20.97
C SER A 336 -3.08 6.78 -19.76
N LYS A 337 -2.33 6.82 -18.66
CA LYS A 337 -2.73 7.60 -17.48
C LYS A 337 -2.81 9.10 -17.78
N ALA A 338 -1.93 9.62 -18.63
CA ALA A 338 -2.01 10.99 -19.09
C ALA A 338 -3.29 11.27 -19.89
N ALA A 339 -3.73 10.33 -20.74
CA ALA A 339 -4.97 10.47 -21.49
C ALA A 339 -6.21 10.52 -20.58
N GLU A 340 -6.22 9.74 -19.49
CA GLU A 340 -7.23 9.87 -18.43
C GLU A 340 -7.23 11.28 -17.82
N MET A 341 -6.07 11.78 -17.38
CA MET A 341 -5.94 13.11 -16.77
C MET A 341 -6.33 14.25 -17.74
N ILE A 342 -5.88 14.18 -18.99
CA ILE A 342 -6.23 15.14 -20.05
C ILE A 342 -7.75 15.19 -20.21
N SER A 343 -8.39 14.02 -20.29
CA SER A 343 -9.84 13.92 -20.43
C SER A 343 -10.57 14.47 -19.21
N GLU A 344 -10.12 14.14 -18.01
CA GLU A 344 -10.72 14.60 -16.75
C GLU A 344 -10.65 16.12 -16.65
N TYR A 345 -9.45 16.70 -16.80
CA TYR A 345 -9.26 18.15 -16.68
C TYR A 345 -9.85 18.93 -17.86
N ASN A 346 -10.00 18.31 -19.03
CA ASN A 346 -10.79 18.90 -20.11
C ASN A 346 -12.28 18.96 -19.74
N ILE A 347 -12.85 17.87 -19.27
CA ILE A 347 -14.27 17.81 -18.91
C ILE A 347 -14.59 18.76 -17.77
N LEU A 348 -13.78 18.75 -16.71
CA LEU A 348 -14.00 19.54 -15.50
C LEU A 348 -13.68 21.03 -15.68
N TYR A 349 -12.60 21.37 -16.40
CA TYR A 349 -12.04 22.72 -16.40
C TYR A 349 -11.78 23.32 -17.80
N GLY A 350 -12.07 22.59 -18.88
CA GLY A 350 -11.81 23.06 -20.24
C GLY A 350 -10.33 23.16 -20.59
N MET A 351 -9.47 22.37 -19.93
CA MET A 351 -8.03 22.34 -20.18
C MET A 351 -7.68 21.30 -21.27
N PHE A 352 -6.54 21.43 -21.94
CA PHE A 352 -5.99 20.41 -22.84
C PHE A 352 -6.83 20.05 -24.09
N ASP A 353 -7.49 21.02 -24.73
CA ASP A 353 -8.32 20.75 -25.92
C ASP A 353 -7.54 20.06 -27.05
N GLU A 354 -6.32 20.53 -27.35
CA GLU A 354 -5.49 19.94 -28.41
C GLU A 354 -5.04 18.52 -28.07
N GLU A 355 -4.66 18.27 -26.82
CA GLU A 355 -4.22 16.95 -26.38
C GLU A 355 -5.38 15.96 -26.32
N LEU A 356 -6.58 16.41 -25.91
CA LEU A 356 -7.78 15.56 -25.92
C LEU A 356 -8.11 15.10 -27.35
N GLU A 357 -8.02 15.99 -28.34
CA GLU A 357 -8.22 15.61 -29.74
C GLU A 357 -7.19 14.59 -30.22
N LYS A 358 -5.94 14.68 -29.74
CA LYS A 358 -4.90 13.68 -30.01
C LYS A 358 -5.23 12.35 -29.33
N CYS A 359 -5.69 12.36 -28.08
CA CYS A 359 -6.15 11.14 -27.38
C CYS A 359 -7.27 10.43 -28.15
N CYS A 360 -8.26 11.18 -28.66
CA CYS A 360 -9.39 10.62 -29.41
C CYS A 360 -8.97 9.93 -30.73
N LYS A 361 -7.84 10.34 -31.31
CA LYS A 361 -7.27 9.77 -32.54
C LYS A 361 -6.06 8.87 -32.26
N GLY A 362 -5.77 8.62 -30.98
CA GLY A 362 -4.55 8.00 -30.51
C GLY A 362 -4.62 6.48 -30.47
N THR A 363 -3.81 5.89 -29.59
CA THR A 363 -3.79 4.43 -29.37
C THR A 363 -5.10 3.94 -28.76
N VAL A 364 -5.34 2.62 -28.81
CA VAL A 364 -6.50 1.99 -28.16
C VAL A 364 -6.57 2.36 -26.68
N ASN A 365 -5.43 2.34 -25.97
CA ASN A 365 -5.38 2.67 -24.55
C ASN A 365 -5.69 4.15 -24.27
N GLN A 366 -5.23 5.07 -25.12
CA GLN A 366 -5.58 6.49 -24.99
C GLN A 366 -7.09 6.73 -25.20
N LYS A 367 -7.69 6.11 -26.22
CA LYS A 367 -9.14 6.18 -26.47
C LYS A 367 -9.94 5.59 -25.29
N LYS A 368 -9.54 4.43 -24.77
CA LYS A 368 -10.14 3.82 -23.58
C LYS A 368 -10.06 4.74 -22.36
N GLY A 369 -8.94 5.45 -22.17
CA GLY A 369 -8.81 6.46 -21.12
C GLY A 369 -9.84 7.58 -21.23
N VAL A 370 -10.07 8.10 -22.45
CA VAL A 370 -11.11 9.12 -22.71
C VAL A 370 -12.50 8.58 -22.37
N ILE A 371 -12.84 7.39 -22.87
CA ILE A 371 -14.15 6.75 -22.67
C ILE A 371 -14.39 6.47 -21.18
N LEU A 372 -13.39 5.94 -20.48
CA LEU A 372 -13.46 5.62 -19.05
C LEU A 372 -13.84 6.86 -18.23
N ILE A 373 -13.12 7.96 -18.41
CA ILE A 373 -13.34 9.18 -17.66
C ILE A 373 -14.68 9.83 -18.03
N ALA A 374 -15.01 9.90 -19.33
CA ALA A 374 -16.32 10.40 -19.75
C ALA A 374 -17.47 9.58 -19.15
N SER A 375 -17.31 8.25 -19.08
CA SER A 375 -18.31 7.35 -18.49
C SER A 375 -18.43 7.50 -16.97
N GLN A 376 -17.34 7.79 -16.27
CA GLN A 376 -17.37 8.07 -14.83
C GLN A 376 -18.04 9.42 -14.53
N LEU A 377 -17.79 10.44 -15.35
CA LEU A 377 -18.29 11.80 -15.13
C LEU A 377 -19.69 12.06 -15.70
N ILE A 378 -20.21 11.20 -16.59
CA ILE A 378 -21.53 11.37 -17.22
C ILE A 378 -22.69 11.44 -16.21
N ILE A 379 -22.53 10.84 -15.03
CA ILE A 379 -23.53 10.84 -13.96
C ILE A 379 -23.76 12.24 -13.38
N ASN A 380 -22.79 13.14 -13.55
CA ASN A 380 -22.92 14.52 -13.10
C ASN A 380 -23.65 15.34 -14.18
N PRO A 381 -24.83 15.93 -13.88
CA PRO A 381 -25.60 16.70 -14.85
C PRO A 381 -24.84 17.84 -15.52
N ASP A 382 -23.90 18.48 -14.80
CA ASP A 382 -23.12 19.61 -15.30
C ASP A 382 -22.19 19.20 -16.46
N TYR A 383 -21.76 17.93 -16.49
CA TYR A 383 -20.81 17.41 -17.46
C TYR A 383 -21.43 16.41 -18.45
N ALA A 384 -22.65 15.93 -18.19
CA ALA A 384 -23.29 14.86 -18.94
C ALA A 384 -23.40 15.12 -20.46
N VAL A 385 -23.64 16.36 -20.88
CA VAL A 385 -23.72 16.72 -22.30
C VAL A 385 -22.35 16.60 -22.98
N LYS A 386 -21.28 17.08 -22.32
CA LYS A 386 -19.92 16.99 -22.84
C LYS A 386 -19.44 15.54 -22.89
N CYS A 387 -19.72 14.77 -21.83
CA CYS A 387 -19.39 13.35 -21.76
C CYS A 387 -20.08 12.53 -22.87
N ARG A 388 -21.37 12.75 -23.11
CA ARG A 388 -22.09 12.09 -24.22
C ARG A 388 -21.47 12.37 -25.58
N LYS A 389 -21.18 13.63 -25.87
CA LYS A 389 -20.52 14.02 -27.13
C LYS A 389 -19.15 13.35 -27.30
N LEU A 390 -18.39 13.16 -26.22
CA LEU A 390 -17.12 12.45 -26.28
C LEU A 390 -17.32 10.96 -26.55
N ILE A 391 -18.22 10.29 -25.83
CA ILE A 391 -18.51 8.86 -25.99
C ILE A 391 -19.04 8.55 -27.38
N GLU A 392 -19.92 9.40 -27.93
CA GLU A 392 -20.50 9.25 -29.27
C GLU A 392 -19.44 9.14 -30.38
N ARG A 393 -18.24 9.70 -30.18
CA ARG A 393 -17.13 9.62 -31.15
C ARG A 393 -16.57 8.21 -31.33
N PHE A 394 -16.83 7.31 -30.39
CA PHE A 394 -16.20 5.99 -30.32
C PHE A 394 -17.16 4.83 -30.62
N ILE A 395 -18.46 5.11 -30.80
CA ILE A 395 -19.49 4.08 -31.06
C ILE A 395 -19.15 3.27 -32.33
N ASP A 396 -18.67 3.96 -33.35
CA ASP A 396 -18.30 3.36 -34.64
C ASP A 396 -16.76 3.30 -34.83
N ASP A 397 -15.97 3.28 -33.74
CA ASP A 397 -14.51 3.20 -33.84
C ASP A 397 -14.09 1.90 -34.56
N ASP A 398 -13.07 1.94 -35.42
CA ASP A 398 -12.62 0.76 -36.17
C ASP A 398 -12.15 -0.38 -35.25
N ASN A 399 -11.67 -0.07 -34.04
CA ASN A 399 -11.20 -1.05 -33.08
C ASN A 399 -12.34 -1.65 -32.23
N GLU A 400 -12.48 -2.97 -32.24
CA GLU A 400 -13.53 -3.67 -31.49
C GLU A 400 -13.45 -3.47 -29.97
N GLU A 401 -12.24 -3.35 -29.40
CA GLU A 401 -12.07 -3.10 -27.96
C GLU A 401 -12.41 -1.68 -27.54
N VAL A 402 -12.45 -0.74 -28.48
CA VAL A 402 -12.88 0.65 -28.21
C VAL A 402 -14.41 0.74 -28.27
N ARG A 403 -15.05 -0.06 -29.15
CA ARG A 403 -16.51 -0.12 -29.26
C ARG A 403 -17.18 -0.88 -28.10
N LYS A 404 -16.51 -1.90 -27.56
CA LYS A 404 -16.97 -2.68 -26.40
C LYS A 404 -16.75 -1.94 -25.10
#